data_AF-A0A7S2INR1-F1
#
_entry.id   AF-A0A7S2INR1-F1
#
_cell.length_a   1.000
_cell.length_b   1.000
_cell.length_c   1.000
_cell.angle_alpha   90.00
_cell.angle_beta   90.00
_cell.angle_gamma   90.00
#
_symmetry.space_group_name_H-M   'P 1'
#
loop_
_entity.id
_entity.type
_entity.pdbx_description
1 polymer ?
#
loop_
_entity_poly.entity_id
_entity_poly.type
_entity_poly.pdbx_seq_one_letter_code
_entity_poly.pdbx_strand_id
1 'polypeptide(L)'
;LTGSAWGDWANYTDSPLRAFENELGVQAPVGFWDPIGWTKDGDTKAFARRRAVEIKHGRISMLATMGYITPEITGKFPGYLSPSMDLKYADIPNGLAALS
;
A
#
# COMPACT_ATOMS: atom_id res chain seq x y z
N LEU A 1 33.94 16.30 -29.01
CA LEU A 1 33.34 17.66 -29.03
C LEU A 1 32.01 17.64 -29.79
N THR A 2 31.02 16.87 -29.33
CA THR A 2 29.65 16.95 -29.87
C THR A 2 28.70 17.17 -28.70
N GLY A 3 28.89 18.32 -28.03
CA GLY A 3 27.95 18.84 -27.05
C GLY A 3 26.83 19.56 -27.78
N SER A 4 25.60 19.17 -27.52
CA SER A 4 24.44 20.01 -27.82
C SER A 4 24.63 21.36 -27.11
N ALA A 5 24.33 22.45 -27.79
CA ALA A 5 24.52 23.81 -27.27
C ALA A 5 23.63 24.15 -26.05
N TRP A 6 22.80 23.21 -25.60
CA TRP A 6 21.74 23.39 -24.62
C TRP A 6 21.76 22.35 -23.49
N GLY A 7 22.91 21.69 -23.27
CA GLY A 7 23.04 20.65 -22.25
C GLY A 7 22.26 19.38 -22.61
N ASP A 8 22.57 18.30 -21.91
CA ASP A 8 21.84 17.04 -22.00
C ASP A 8 20.61 17.13 -21.07
N TRP A 9 19.42 17.15 -21.67
CA TRP A 9 18.15 17.23 -20.94
C TRP A 9 17.93 16.03 -20.00
N ALA A 10 18.66 14.93 -20.20
CA ALA A 10 18.63 13.77 -19.31
C ALA A 10 19.24 14.04 -17.93
N ASN A 11 20.06 15.10 -17.77
CA ASN A 11 20.68 15.47 -16.51
C ASN A 11 19.89 16.49 -15.67
N TYR A 12 18.72 16.96 -16.16
CA TYR A 12 17.83 17.83 -15.40
C TYR A 12 16.84 17.00 -14.57
N THR A 13 17.36 16.25 -13.59
CA THR A 13 16.56 15.47 -12.64
C THR A 13 15.93 16.33 -11.53
N ASP A 14 16.39 17.58 -11.37
CA ASP A 14 15.96 18.50 -10.30
C ASP A 14 14.71 19.34 -10.65
N SER A 15 13.99 19.02 -11.73
CA SER A 15 12.71 19.68 -11.98
C SER A 15 11.67 19.20 -10.95
N PRO A 16 11.00 20.09 -10.19
CA PRO A 16 10.05 19.70 -9.14
C PRO A 16 8.85 18.91 -9.68
N LEU A 17 8.59 18.99 -10.99
CA LEU A 17 7.58 18.20 -11.70
C LEU A 17 7.97 16.72 -11.91
N ARG A 18 9.26 16.38 -11.83
CA ARG A 18 9.79 15.02 -12.11
C ARG A 18 10.47 14.35 -10.90
N ALA A 19 10.48 15.01 -9.74
CA ALA A 19 11.27 14.62 -8.58
C ALA A 19 11.00 13.20 -8.07
N PHE A 20 9.83 12.61 -8.36
CA PHE A 20 9.43 11.28 -7.89
C PHE A 20 9.05 10.30 -9.01
N GLU A 21 9.26 10.65 -10.28
CA GLU A 21 8.86 9.81 -11.44
C GLU A 21 9.66 8.50 -11.55
N ASN A 22 10.81 8.41 -10.87
CA ASN A 22 11.66 7.20 -10.85
C ASN A 22 11.63 6.47 -9.49
N GLU A 23 10.69 6.83 -8.61
CA GLU A 23 10.58 6.22 -7.28
C GLU A 23 9.92 4.84 -7.33
N LEU A 24 10.19 4.04 -6.29
CA LEU A 24 9.56 2.73 -6.11
C LEU A 24 8.02 2.87 -6.22
N GLY A 25 7.33 1.93 -6.86
CA GLY A 25 5.87 1.97 -7.03
C GLY A 25 5.40 2.68 -8.31
N VAL A 26 6.30 3.39 -9.02
CA VAL A 26 6.04 3.79 -10.42
C VAL A 26 6.15 2.55 -11.30
N GLN A 27 5.02 2.07 -11.81
CA GLN A 27 4.94 0.85 -12.63
C GLN A 27 3.97 1.03 -13.79
N ALA A 28 4.22 0.30 -14.88
CA ALA A 28 3.28 0.22 -16.00
C ALA A 28 1.96 -0.43 -15.55
N PRO A 29 0.80 -0.05 -16.13
CA PRO A 29 0.63 0.79 -17.32
C PRO A 29 0.55 2.30 -17.04
N VAL A 30 0.37 2.71 -15.79
CA VAL A 30 0.04 4.10 -15.44
C VAL A 30 1.25 4.98 -15.16
N GLY A 31 2.43 4.39 -14.91
CA GLY A 31 3.63 5.16 -14.59
C GLY A 31 3.44 5.97 -13.31
N PHE A 32 3.96 7.20 -13.29
CA PHE A 32 3.83 8.09 -12.14
C PHE A 32 2.40 8.66 -12.07
N TRP A 33 1.65 8.26 -11.04
CA TRP A 33 0.23 8.57 -10.91
C TRP A 33 -0.05 9.49 -9.71
N ASP A 34 -0.18 10.80 -9.97
CA ASP A 34 -0.59 11.81 -8.98
C ASP A 34 -1.59 12.81 -9.59
N PRO A 35 -2.87 12.42 -9.76
CA PRO A 35 -3.88 13.29 -10.39
C PRO A 35 -4.26 14.51 -9.53
N ILE A 36 -4.07 14.43 -8.20
CA ILE A 36 -4.43 15.51 -7.26
C ILE A 36 -3.23 16.44 -7.01
N GLY A 37 -2.01 16.03 -7.40
CA GLY A 37 -0.81 16.86 -7.35
C GLY A 37 -0.23 17.02 -5.95
N TRP A 38 -0.39 16.02 -5.07
CA TRP A 38 0.13 16.06 -3.70
C TRP A 38 1.66 16.05 -3.60
N THR A 39 2.34 15.75 -4.71
CA THR A 39 3.80 15.66 -4.79
C THR A 39 4.45 16.82 -5.55
N LYS A 40 3.65 17.78 -6.05
CA LYS A 40 4.12 18.94 -6.85
C LYS A 40 5.07 19.86 -6.10
N ASP A 41 4.94 19.92 -4.77
CA ASP A 41 5.74 20.80 -3.91
C ASP A 41 7.16 20.27 -3.67
N GLY A 42 7.48 19.05 -4.13
CA GLY A 42 8.81 18.45 -3.99
C GLY A 42 9.23 18.12 -2.54
N ASP A 43 8.32 18.22 -1.56
CA ASP A 43 8.63 17.93 -0.16
C ASP A 43 8.87 16.42 0.06
N THR A 44 10.16 16.09 0.16
CA THR A 44 10.65 14.73 0.38
C THR A 44 10.20 14.12 1.70
N LYS A 45 9.99 14.94 2.75
CA LYS A 45 9.56 14.46 4.07
C LYS A 45 8.09 14.08 4.06
N ALA A 46 7.24 14.92 3.45
CA ALA A 46 5.83 14.59 3.25
C ALA A 46 5.66 13.37 2.34
N PHE A 47 6.44 13.28 1.26
CA PHE A 47 6.44 12.12 0.37
C PHE A 47 6.84 10.82 1.10
N ALA A 48 7.95 10.83 1.84
CA ALA A 48 8.40 9.67 2.60
C ALA A 48 7.36 9.21 3.63
N ARG A 49 6.69 10.14 4.30
CA ARG A 49 5.58 9.83 5.22
C ARG A 49 4.40 9.19 4.48
N ARG A 50 3.99 9.75 3.33
CA ARG A 50 2.88 9.21 2.53
C ARG A 50 3.21 7.80 2.02
N ARG A 51 4.43 7.55 1.57
CA ARG A 51 4.90 6.21 1.19
C ARG A 51 4.89 5.22 2.37
N ALA A 52 5.32 5.65 3.54
CA ALA A 52 5.23 4.80 4.74
C ALA A 52 3.78 4.45 5.09
N VAL A 53 2.85 5.41 4.94
CA VAL A 53 1.41 5.20 5.13
C VAL A 53 0.84 4.24 4.09
N GLU A 54 1.23 4.38 2.83
CA GLU A 54 0.85 3.48 1.74
C GLU A 54 1.26 2.03 2.03
N ILE A 55 2.53 1.81 2.41
CA ILE A 55 3.05 0.47 2.76
C ILE A 55 2.33 -0.09 3.99
N LYS A 56 2.07 0.73 5.00
CA LYS A 56 1.34 0.31 6.21
C LYS A 56 -0.06 -0.20 5.85
N HIS A 57 -0.81 0.55 5.06
CA HIS A 57 -2.14 0.14 4.62
C HIS A 57 -2.08 -1.10 3.72
N GLY A 58 -1.14 -1.15 2.77
CA GLY A 58 -0.96 -2.33 1.90
C GLY A 58 -0.72 -3.61 2.70
N ARG A 59 0.16 -3.58 3.71
CA ARG A 59 0.41 -4.75 4.58
C ARG A 59 -0.83 -5.18 5.37
N ILE A 60 -1.57 -4.23 5.92
CA ILE A 60 -2.82 -4.52 6.63
C ILE A 60 -3.85 -5.13 5.67
N SER A 61 -4.01 -4.58 4.48
CA SER A 61 -4.95 -5.09 3.47
C SER A 61 -4.60 -6.49 2.98
N MET A 62 -3.30 -6.82 2.80
CA MET A 62 -2.87 -8.18 2.45
C MET A 62 -3.26 -9.19 3.53
N LEU A 63 -2.96 -8.87 4.80
CA LEU A 63 -3.32 -9.72 5.94
C LEU A 63 -4.84 -9.83 6.12
N ALA A 64 -5.57 -8.73 5.94
CA ALA A 64 -7.04 -8.72 6.02
C ALA A 64 -7.67 -9.56 4.91
N THR A 65 -7.16 -9.47 3.68
CA THR A 65 -7.68 -10.25 2.54
C THR A 65 -7.43 -11.74 2.76
N MET A 66 -6.21 -12.12 3.14
CA MET A 66 -5.90 -13.51 3.48
C MET A 66 -6.72 -13.99 4.69
N GLY A 67 -6.83 -13.18 5.74
CA GLY A 67 -7.60 -13.49 6.94
C GLY A 67 -9.10 -13.61 6.71
N TYR A 68 -9.64 -12.95 5.69
CA TYR A 68 -11.05 -13.10 5.28
C TYR A 68 -11.27 -14.40 4.50
N ILE A 69 -10.33 -14.75 3.61
CA ILE A 69 -10.44 -15.93 2.74
C ILE A 69 -10.13 -17.24 3.48
N THR A 70 -9.14 -17.23 4.38
CA THR A 70 -8.62 -18.45 5.02
C THR A 70 -9.69 -19.22 5.81
N PRO A 71 -10.52 -18.58 6.68
CA PRO A 71 -11.57 -19.28 7.43
C PRO A 71 -12.64 -19.94 6.55
N GLU A 72 -12.87 -19.42 5.34
CA GLU A 72 -13.82 -19.99 4.38
C GLU A 72 -13.26 -21.22 3.66
N ILE A 73 -11.95 -21.23 3.35
CA ILE A 73 -11.32 -22.30 2.58
C ILE A 73 -10.76 -23.41 3.47
N THR A 74 -9.99 -23.06 4.51
CA THR A 74 -9.30 -24.04 5.36
C THR A 74 -10.11 -24.44 6.59
N GLY A 75 -11.24 -23.78 6.82
CA GLY A 75 -12.02 -23.91 8.04
C GLY A 75 -11.44 -23.09 9.20
N LYS A 76 -12.19 -23.05 10.30
CA LYS A 76 -11.82 -22.32 11.52
C LYS A 76 -11.00 -23.20 12.45
N PHE A 77 -10.22 -22.58 13.33
CA PHE A 77 -9.41 -23.33 14.29
C PHE A 77 -10.27 -24.25 15.18
N PRO A 78 -9.81 -25.47 15.49
CA PRO A 78 -10.53 -26.33 16.40
C PRO A 78 -10.36 -25.85 17.84
N GLY A 79 -11.47 -25.81 18.59
CA GLY A 79 -11.47 -25.55 20.04
C GLY A 79 -12.31 -24.35 20.48
N TYR A 80 -12.10 -23.96 21.73
CA TYR A 80 -12.79 -22.87 22.39
C TYR A 80 -12.04 -21.56 22.23
N LEU A 81 -12.75 -20.52 21.79
CA LEU A 81 -12.28 -19.15 21.87
C LEU A 81 -12.28 -18.69 23.34
N SER A 82 -13.35 -19.03 24.09
CA SER A 82 -13.44 -18.71 25.52
C SER A 82 -14.14 -19.85 26.28
N PRO A 83 -13.41 -20.60 27.12
CA PRO A 83 -13.99 -21.67 27.93
C PRO A 83 -15.03 -21.20 28.96
N SER A 84 -14.90 -19.98 29.48
CA SER A 84 -15.85 -19.42 30.45
C SER A 84 -17.18 -18.98 29.83
N MET A 85 -17.19 -18.73 28.51
CA MET A 85 -18.39 -18.35 27.76
C MET A 85 -18.88 -19.46 26.82
N ASP A 86 -18.31 -20.67 26.91
CA ASP A 86 -18.58 -21.84 26.05
C ASP A 86 -18.57 -21.51 24.53
N LEU A 87 -17.75 -20.53 24.12
CA LEU A 87 -17.72 -20.00 22.76
C LEU A 87 -16.65 -20.72 21.93
N LYS A 88 -17.03 -21.37 20.82
CA LYS A 88 -16.09 -22.03 19.91
C LYS A 88 -15.70 -21.12 18.76
N TYR A 89 -14.51 -21.33 18.20
CA TYR A 89 -14.11 -20.63 16.97
C TYR A 89 -15.07 -20.92 15.80
N ALA A 90 -15.70 -22.10 15.79
CA ALA A 90 -16.72 -22.48 14.82
C ALA A 90 -17.92 -21.50 14.80
N ASP A 91 -18.29 -20.96 15.96
CA ASP A 91 -19.52 -20.20 16.17
C ASP A 91 -19.39 -18.74 15.71
N ILE A 92 -18.15 -18.24 15.51
CA ILE A 92 -17.90 -16.84 15.11
C ILE A 92 -18.18 -16.68 13.62
N PRO A 93 -19.17 -15.89 13.19
CA PRO A 93 -19.44 -15.68 11.76
C PRO A 93 -18.29 -14.93 11.07
N ASN A 94 -18.15 -15.09 9.76
CA ASN A 94 -17.09 -14.41 9.00
C ASN A 94 -17.49 -12.95 8.66
N GLY A 95 -16.48 -12.13 8.37
CA GLY A 95 -16.66 -10.72 7.99
C GLY A 95 -17.06 -9.81 9.15
N LEU A 96 -17.84 -8.76 8.86
CA LEU A 96 -18.21 -7.75 9.86
C LEU A 96 -19.07 -8.30 11.00
N ALA A 97 -19.81 -9.38 10.75
CA ALA A 97 -20.60 -10.07 11.77
C ALA A 97 -19.73 -10.68 12.89
N ALA A 98 -18.42 -10.87 12.65
CA ALA A 98 -17.50 -11.33 13.69
C ALA A 98 -17.34 -10.34 14.86
N LEU A 99 -17.72 -9.07 14.67
CA LEU A 99 -17.54 -7.98 15.63
C LEU A 99 -18.81 -7.63 16.41
N SER A 100 -19.97 -8.19 16.05
CA SER A 100 -21.27 -7.93 16.70
C SER A 100 -21.74 -9.13 17.50
#